data_AF-J0CLQ9-F1
#
_entry.id   AF-J0CLQ9-F1
#
_cell.length_a   1.000
_cell.length_b   1.000
_cell.length_c   1.000
_cell.angle_alpha   90.00
_cell.angle_beta   90.00
_cell.angle_gamma   90.00
#
_symmetry.space_group_name_H-M   'P 1'
#
loop_
_entity.id
_entity.type
_entity.pdbx_description
1 polymer ?
#
loop_
_entity_poly.entity_id
_entity_poly.type
_entity_poly.pdbx_seq_one_letter_code
_entity_poly.pdbx_strand_id
1 'polypeptide(L)'
;MTELRSILDEAARQGLISPEAGGRLLPFLIDRGVAVAEAPALAAEGPAWSDTETPRFVRGFHDVLITIGVIVALVGLWGLAPLYAVPPAIIVLSEILVRRQRLALPAVALTIALFCWTFLLMSHVFTPWTSEIGSELTQFVAGFPILLGLYYARYRVPLSLALSIMSTLALVLTLLLRLVQWLSGNPAFFVDHLAVLAAVSLVCALGLFATALYFDLGDRLRRTTRSDIAFWLHLGAAPALLYSTVSLLSLGEGGHIFDLANVSARTPVVVATVAALMLIGLVIDRRAFVTSGLLSLGAAIFSVFRHGSATVDTYIYTTLIVVGAIVLIVGTGWMPLRRLVLRALPAAISQRLPPG
;
A
#
# COMPACT_ATOMS: atom_id res chain seq x y z
N MET A 1 -50.19 35.22 13.82
CA MET A 1 -51.62 35.05 14.18
C MET A 1 -52.46 34.54 13.02
N THR A 2 -52.35 35.14 11.83
CA THR A 2 -53.08 34.75 10.62
C THR A 2 -52.76 33.33 10.14
N GLU A 3 -51.50 32.91 10.24
CA GLU A 3 -51.06 31.57 9.80
C GLU A 3 -51.59 30.43 10.67
N LEU A 4 -51.59 30.60 12.00
CA LEU A 4 -52.11 29.58 12.92
C LEU A 4 -53.61 29.33 12.71
N ARG A 5 -54.37 30.41 12.43
CA ARG A 5 -55.79 30.32 12.06
C ARG A 5 -55.97 29.56 10.75
N SER A 6 -55.16 29.87 9.73
CA SER A 6 -55.20 29.17 8.44
C SER A 6 -54.94 27.67 8.56
N ILE A 7 -53.98 27.26 9.39
CA ILE A 7 -53.65 25.84 9.64
C ILE A 7 -54.80 25.11 10.35
N LEU A 8 -55.43 25.74 11.35
CA LEU A 8 -56.57 25.14 12.06
C LEU A 8 -57.81 25.05 11.17
N ASP A 9 -58.05 26.04 10.32
CA ASP A 9 -59.13 26.02 9.33
C ASP A 9 -58.91 24.92 8.28
N GLU A 10 -57.66 24.70 7.86
CA GLU A 10 -57.29 23.60 6.96
C GLU A 10 -57.46 22.22 7.63
N ALA A 11 -57.04 22.08 8.88
CA ALA A 11 -57.26 20.84 9.64
C ALA A 11 -58.75 20.52 9.82
N ALA A 12 -59.59 21.54 9.99
CA ALA A 12 -61.04 21.37 10.03
C ALA A 12 -61.62 20.98 8.65
N ARG A 13 -61.12 21.56 7.55
CA ARG A 13 -61.50 21.16 6.18
C ARG A 13 -61.12 19.71 5.86
N GLN A 14 -59.98 19.25 6.37
CA GLN A 14 -59.53 17.86 6.21
C GLN A 14 -60.22 16.88 7.18
N GLY A 15 -61.14 17.36 8.02
CA GLY A 15 -61.89 16.54 8.98
C GLY A 15 -61.06 16.01 10.14
N LEU A 16 -59.85 16.53 10.35
CA LEU A 16 -58.96 16.13 11.46
C LEU A 16 -59.48 16.64 12.80
N ILE A 17 -60.17 17.78 12.79
CA ILE A 17 -60.83 18.39 13.95
C ILE A 17 -62.20 18.93 13.54
N SER A 18 -63.12 19.06 14.50
CA SER A 18 -64.38 19.76 14.24
C SER A 18 -64.16 21.27 14.13
N PRO A 19 -65.00 22.00 13.35
CA PRO A 19 -64.89 23.46 13.21
C PRO A 19 -64.98 24.21 14.55
N GLU A 20 -65.83 23.72 15.44
CA GLU A 20 -66.01 24.25 16.80
C GLU A 20 -64.76 24.04 17.67
N ALA A 21 -64.08 22.89 17.52
CA ALA A 21 -62.83 22.62 18.22
C ALA A 21 -61.70 23.53 17.72
N GLY A 22 -61.60 23.76 16.39
CA GLY A 22 -60.62 24.68 15.80
C GLY A 22 -60.77 26.12 16.33
N GLY A 23 -62.01 26.61 16.44
CA GLY A 23 -62.33 27.92 17.00
C GLY A 23 -61.93 28.08 18.47
N ARG A 24 -62.01 27.00 19.29
CA ARG A 24 -61.59 27.00 20.70
C ARG A 24 -60.08 26.80 20.87
N LEU A 25 -59.45 26.04 19.98
CA LEU A 25 -58.02 25.76 20.01
C LEU A 25 -57.17 26.99 19.66
N LEU A 26 -57.64 27.84 18.74
CA LEU A 26 -56.91 29.03 18.32
C LEU A 26 -56.53 29.97 19.49
N PRO A 27 -57.47 30.45 20.34
CA PRO A 27 -57.12 31.30 21.47
C PRO A 27 -56.29 30.56 22.54
N PHE A 28 -56.54 29.26 22.75
CA PHE A 28 -55.78 28.44 23.71
C PHE A 28 -54.29 28.30 23.32
N LEU A 29 -54.00 28.12 22.04
CA LEU A 29 -52.63 28.00 21.52
C LEU A 29 -51.91 29.35 21.55
N ILE A 30 -52.62 30.44 21.26
CA ILE A 30 -52.07 31.80 21.35
C ILE A 30 -51.68 32.14 22.80
N ASP A 31 -52.55 31.83 23.77
CA ASP A 31 -52.29 32.08 25.20
C ASP A 31 -51.07 31.29 25.72
N ARG A 32 -50.79 30.12 25.13
CA ARG A 32 -49.62 29.28 25.43
C ARG A 32 -48.35 29.70 24.66
N GLY A 33 -48.39 30.80 23.90
CA GLY A 33 -47.24 31.30 23.14
C GLY A 33 -46.86 30.44 21.94
N VAL A 34 -47.78 29.61 21.43
CA VAL A 34 -47.53 28.77 20.26
C VAL A 34 -47.58 29.65 19.02
N ALA A 35 -46.40 29.90 18.44
CA ALA A 35 -46.25 30.54 17.14
C ALA A 35 -45.95 29.48 16.07
N VAL A 36 -46.48 29.71 14.87
CA VAL A 36 -46.00 29.01 13.67
C VAL A 36 -44.62 29.61 13.39
N ALA A 37 -43.57 28.87 13.75
CA ALA A 37 -42.27 29.15 13.16
C ALA A 37 -42.39 28.81 11.67
N GLU A 38 -41.84 29.64 10.78
CA GLU A 38 -41.57 29.22 9.40
C GLU A 38 -40.77 27.92 9.49
N ALA A 39 -41.46 26.80 9.27
CA ALA A 39 -40.78 25.55 9.08
C ALA A 39 -39.94 25.73 7.80
N PRO A 40 -38.62 25.46 7.83
CA PRO A 40 -37.88 25.36 6.58
C PRO A 40 -38.64 24.33 5.75
N ALA A 41 -38.96 24.73 4.51
CA ALA A 41 -39.79 24.00 3.56
C ALA A 41 -39.71 22.49 3.80
N LEU A 42 -40.87 21.89 4.11
CA LEU A 42 -41.07 20.46 4.17
C LEU A 42 -40.25 19.83 3.05
N ALA A 43 -39.28 19.02 3.45
CA ALA A 43 -38.45 18.21 2.59
C ALA A 43 -39.36 17.35 1.69
N ALA A 44 -39.67 17.87 0.51
CA ALA A 44 -39.63 17.04 -0.67
C ALA A 44 -38.24 16.41 -0.70
N GLU A 45 -38.16 15.09 -0.89
CA GLU A 45 -36.93 14.30 -0.97
C GLU A 45 -35.91 14.91 -1.94
N GLY A 46 -35.10 15.83 -1.41
CA GLY A 46 -33.94 16.46 -2.01
C GLY A 46 -32.82 16.36 -1.00
N PRO A 47 -31.60 15.98 -1.41
CA PRO A 47 -30.55 15.57 -0.49
C PRO A 47 -30.20 16.73 0.45
N ALA A 48 -30.12 16.40 1.73
CA ALA A 48 -29.66 17.27 2.80
C ALA A 48 -28.27 17.85 2.46
N TRP A 49 -28.26 19.05 1.90
CA TRP A 49 -27.07 19.89 1.88
C TRP A 49 -27.01 20.64 3.22
N SER A 50 -26.42 19.98 4.22
CA SER A 50 -25.83 20.64 5.38
C SER A 50 -24.39 20.13 5.57
N ASP A 51 -23.45 20.84 4.97
CA ASP A 51 -22.15 21.22 5.55
C ASP A 51 -21.49 20.27 6.58
N THR A 52 -21.22 19.02 6.20
CA THR A 52 -20.21 18.17 6.89
C THR A 52 -19.39 17.31 5.93
N GLU A 53 -19.66 17.42 4.64
CA GLU A 53 -18.78 16.93 3.60
C GLU A 53 -17.90 18.07 3.13
N THR A 54 -16.88 18.42 3.92
CA THR A 54 -15.65 18.95 3.32
C THR A 54 -15.35 18.05 2.12
N PRO A 55 -15.27 18.58 0.89
CA PRO A 55 -15.06 17.77 -0.30
C PRO A 55 -13.92 16.79 -0.02
N ARG A 56 -14.04 15.51 -0.40
CA ARG A 56 -12.97 14.50 -0.14
C ARG A 56 -11.58 15.00 -0.56
N PHE A 57 -11.54 15.90 -1.53
CA PHE A 57 -10.37 16.67 -1.96
C PHE A 57 -9.75 17.56 -0.85
N VAL A 58 -10.55 18.31 -0.11
CA VAL A 58 -10.12 19.21 0.98
C VAL A 58 -9.59 18.43 2.19
N ARG A 59 -10.23 17.30 2.57
CA ARG A 59 -9.64 16.39 3.57
C ARG A 59 -8.32 15.79 3.09
N GLY A 60 -8.24 15.40 1.81
CA GLY A 60 -6.99 14.94 1.22
C GLY A 60 -5.86 15.98 1.30
N PHE A 61 -6.17 17.26 1.07
CA PHE A 61 -5.20 18.35 1.17
C PHE A 61 -4.69 18.54 2.61
N HIS A 62 -5.58 18.46 3.60
CA HIS A 62 -5.20 18.53 5.01
C HIS A 62 -4.24 17.39 5.41
N ASP A 63 -4.55 16.15 5.01
CA ASP A 63 -3.69 14.99 5.26
C ASP A 63 -2.31 15.15 4.61
N VAL A 64 -2.25 15.70 3.39
CA VAL A 64 -0.99 15.99 2.69
C VAL A 64 -0.17 17.03 3.44
N LEU A 65 -0.79 18.15 3.85
CA LEU A 65 -0.09 19.22 4.57
C LEU A 65 0.47 18.73 5.92
N ILE A 66 -0.32 17.96 6.67
CA ILE A 66 0.14 17.31 7.91
C ILE A 66 1.29 16.35 7.63
N THR A 67 1.19 15.55 6.57
CA THR A 67 2.24 14.58 6.20
C THR A 67 3.55 15.28 5.89
N ILE A 68 3.51 16.39 5.14
CA ILE A 68 4.68 17.23 4.86
C ILE A 68 5.26 17.76 6.18
N GLY A 69 4.42 18.29 7.07
CA GLY A 69 4.84 18.77 8.39
C GLY A 69 5.52 17.69 9.23
N VAL A 70 4.98 16.47 9.24
CA VAL A 70 5.58 15.30 9.93
C VAL A 70 6.95 14.96 9.35
N ILE A 71 7.07 14.91 8.02
CA ILE A 71 8.34 14.59 7.36
C ILE A 71 9.39 15.65 7.70
N VAL A 72 9.06 16.94 7.53
CA VAL A 72 9.98 18.05 7.83
C VAL A 72 10.38 18.05 9.31
N ALA A 73 9.42 17.86 10.23
CA ALA A 73 9.70 17.82 11.66
C ALA A 73 10.60 16.65 12.04
N LEU A 74 10.36 15.45 11.51
CA LEU A 74 11.17 14.26 11.80
C LEU A 74 12.57 14.37 11.19
N VAL A 75 12.70 14.91 9.98
CA VAL A 75 14.00 15.19 9.36
C VAL A 75 14.78 16.24 10.16
N GLY A 76 14.13 17.32 10.58
CA GLY A 76 14.74 18.35 11.42
C GLY A 76 15.19 17.79 12.78
N LEU A 77 14.34 16.97 13.42
CA LEU A 77 14.70 16.29 14.66
C LEU A 77 15.90 15.36 14.46
N TRP A 78 15.97 14.67 13.32
CA TRP A 78 17.10 13.81 12.97
C TRP A 78 18.42 14.56 12.92
N GLY A 79 18.43 15.76 12.34
CA GLY A 79 19.64 16.57 12.20
C GLY A 79 20.12 17.17 13.53
N LEU A 80 19.23 17.32 14.52
CA LEU A 80 19.52 18.02 15.77
C LEU A 80 19.72 17.08 16.97
N ALA A 81 19.10 15.91 16.94
CA ALA A 81 19.02 15.03 18.11
C ALA A 81 19.71 13.69 17.88
N PRO A 82 20.18 13.03 18.96
CA PRO A 82 20.70 11.67 18.87
C PRO A 82 19.68 10.71 18.27
N LEU A 83 20.15 9.61 17.68
CA LEU A 83 19.31 8.56 17.09
C LEU A 83 18.14 8.14 18.00
N TYR A 84 18.37 8.08 19.31
CA TYR A 84 17.38 7.65 20.32
C TYR A 84 16.25 8.65 20.60
N ALA A 85 16.36 9.90 20.12
CA ALA A 85 15.31 10.92 20.30
C ALA A 85 14.16 10.81 19.27
N VAL A 86 14.41 10.14 18.14
CA VAL A 86 13.43 10.01 17.04
C VAL A 86 12.27 9.04 17.37
N PRO A 87 12.46 7.88 18.02
CA PRO A 87 11.36 6.95 18.33
C PRO A 87 10.29 7.54 19.24
N PRO A 88 10.61 8.27 20.33
CA PRO A 88 9.61 8.95 21.13
C PRO A 88 8.75 9.91 20.29
N ALA A 89 9.36 10.67 19.37
CA ALA A 89 8.62 11.56 18.49
C ALA A 89 7.70 10.79 17.53
N ILE A 90 8.19 9.69 16.92
CA ILE A 90 7.36 8.80 16.10
C ILE A 90 6.17 8.28 16.93
N ILE A 91 6.38 7.84 18.17
CA ILE A 91 5.32 7.31 19.03
C ILE A 91 4.29 8.40 19.35
N VAL A 92 4.72 9.59 19.75
CA VAL A 92 3.81 10.70 20.09
C VAL A 92 2.99 11.13 18.88
N LEU A 93 3.66 11.34 17.72
CA LEU A 93 2.97 11.70 16.48
C LEU A 93 2.03 10.58 16.02
N SER A 94 2.39 9.31 16.19
CA SER A 94 1.52 8.18 15.84
C SER A 94 0.30 8.11 16.75
N GLU A 95 0.46 8.38 18.04
CA GLU A 95 -0.66 8.42 18.98
C GLU A 95 -1.67 9.51 18.62
N ILE A 96 -1.17 10.68 18.21
CA ILE A 96 -2.03 11.82 17.85
C ILE A 96 -2.63 11.60 16.45
N LEU A 97 -1.80 11.43 15.43
CA LEU A 97 -2.23 11.47 14.03
C LEU A 97 -2.87 10.15 13.56
N VAL A 98 -2.34 9.01 14.01
CA VAL A 98 -2.82 7.69 13.57
C VAL A 98 -3.92 7.18 14.49
N ARG A 99 -3.70 7.17 15.81
CA ARG A 99 -4.70 6.59 16.73
C ARG A 99 -5.89 7.52 16.98
N ARG A 100 -5.63 8.80 17.29
CA ARG A 100 -6.70 9.76 17.64
C ARG A 100 -7.35 10.37 16.40
N GLN A 101 -6.56 10.87 15.45
CA GLN A 101 -7.08 11.54 14.25
C GLN A 101 -7.39 10.60 13.08
N ARG A 102 -6.89 9.34 13.11
CA ARG A 102 -7.15 8.31 12.08
C ARG A 102 -6.76 8.72 10.65
N LEU A 103 -5.69 9.51 10.52
CA LEU A 103 -5.20 9.97 9.22
C LEU A 103 -4.37 8.88 8.52
N ALA A 104 -4.62 8.66 7.23
CA ALA A 104 -4.02 7.56 6.48
C ALA A 104 -2.62 7.90 5.94
N LEU A 105 -2.42 9.09 5.36
CA LEU A 105 -1.12 9.50 4.79
C LEU A 105 -0.05 9.69 5.86
N PRO A 106 -0.32 10.37 7.00
CA PRO A 106 0.65 10.46 8.09
C PRO A 106 1.01 9.09 8.66
N ALA A 107 0.07 8.14 8.71
CA ALA A 107 0.35 6.78 9.16
C ALA A 107 1.38 6.07 8.27
N VAL A 108 1.29 6.24 6.94
CA VAL A 108 2.29 5.72 5.99
C VAL A 108 3.65 6.39 6.23
N ALA A 109 3.70 7.72 6.33
CA ALA A 109 4.95 8.45 6.56
C ALA A 109 5.63 8.07 7.88
N LEU A 110 4.87 7.93 8.97
CA LEU A 110 5.39 7.50 10.28
C LEU A 110 5.89 6.05 10.26
N THR A 111 5.24 5.17 9.50
CA THR A 111 5.71 3.79 9.30
C THR A 111 7.03 3.77 8.53
N ILE A 112 7.18 4.60 7.49
CA ILE A 112 8.44 4.74 6.75
C ILE A 112 9.53 5.32 7.65
N ALA A 113 9.21 6.34 8.45
CA ALA A 113 10.14 6.90 9.42
C ALA A 113 10.63 5.85 10.43
N LEU A 114 9.72 5.01 10.95
CA LEU A 114 10.08 3.88 11.82
C LEU A 114 10.97 2.86 11.10
N PHE A 115 10.68 2.56 9.83
CA PHE A 115 11.50 1.66 9.02
C PHE A 115 12.92 2.21 8.85
N CYS A 116 13.07 3.48 8.44
CA CYS A 116 14.37 4.14 8.28
C CYS A 116 15.12 4.23 9.61
N TRP A 117 14.41 4.46 10.71
CA TRP A 117 15.02 4.45 12.02
C TRP A 117 15.49 3.07 12.47
N THR A 118 14.69 2.04 12.21
CA THR A 118 15.09 0.66 12.46
C THR A 118 16.33 0.31 11.64
N PHE A 119 16.36 0.68 10.35
CA PHE A 119 17.52 0.50 9.49
C PHE A 119 18.79 1.10 10.10
N LEU A 120 18.72 2.37 10.54
CA LEU A 120 19.87 3.07 11.10
C LEU A 120 20.29 2.51 12.46
N LEU A 121 19.33 2.15 13.31
CA LEU A 121 19.62 1.45 14.57
C LEU A 121 20.37 0.15 14.30
N MET A 122 19.85 -0.70 13.40
CA MET A 122 20.47 -1.97 13.09
C MET A 122 21.87 -1.78 12.49
N SER A 123 22.08 -0.76 11.64
CA SER A 123 23.42 -0.47 11.09
C SER A 123 24.42 0.06 12.13
N HIS A 124 23.97 0.73 13.19
CA HIS A 124 24.87 1.20 14.26
C HIS A 124 25.19 0.10 15.26
N VAL A 125 24.22 -0.75 15.57
CA VAL A 125 24.37 -1.85 16.54
C VAL A 125 25.19 -3.01 15.94
N PHE A 126 25.07 -3.24 14.63
CA PHE A 126 25.74 -4.32 13.91
C PHE A 126 26.64 -3.73 12.81
N THR A 127 27.95 -3.57 13.07
CA THR A 127 28.96 -3.04 12.12
C THR A 127 30.08 -4.06 11.84
N PRO A 128 30.68 -4.09 10.62
CA PRO A 128 30.29 -3.38 9.38
C PRO A 128 29.36 -4.21 8.49
N TRP A 129 28.53 -3.54 7.67
CA TRP A 129 27.74 -4.15 6.60
C TRP A 129 28.65 -4.62 5.47
N THR A 130 29.06 -5.88 5.49
CA THR A 130 29.52 -6.52 4.26
C THR A 130 28.30 -7.08 3.53
N SER A 131 28.32 -7.06 2.19
CA SER A 131 27.31 -7.72 1.36
C SER A 131 27.42 -9.25 1.40
N GLU A 132 28.18 -9.79 2.36
CA GLU A 132 28.39 -11.22 2.51
C GLU A 132 27.15 -11.87 3.14
N ILE A 133 26.74 -12.95 2.50
CA ILE A 133 25.61 -13.76 2.94
C ILE A 133 26.03 -14.48 4.22
N GLY A 134 25.63 -13.96 5.37
CA GLY A 134 26.08 -14.51 6.66
C GLY A 134 25.40 -13.92 7.90
N SER A 135 26.14 -13.96 9.02
CA SER A 135 25.62 -13.58 10.34
C SER A 135 25.21 -12.11 10.46
N GLU A 136 25.88 -11.22 9.72
CA GLU A 136 25.62 -9.77 9.70
C GLU A 136 24.25 -9.45 9.12
N LEU A 137 23.92 -10.02 7.96
CA LEU A 137 22.60 -9.82 7.33
C LEU A 137 21.46 -10.36 8.22
N THR A 138 21.70 -11.48 8.91
CA THR A 138 20.72 -12.04 9.86
C THR A 138 20.45 -11.09 11.02
N GLN A 139 21.53 -10.56 11.63
CA GLN A 139 21.43 -9.60 12.74
C GLN A 139 20.76 -8.29 12.31
N PHE A 140 21.14 -7.79 11.14
CA PHE A 140 20.57 -6.58 10.57
C PHE A 140 19.05 -6.67 10.37
N VAL A 141 18.56 -7.79 9.83
CA VAL A 141 17.12 -7.97 9.56
C VAL A 141 16.32 -8.25 10.84
N ALA A 142 16.94 -8.77 11.90
CA ALA A 142 16.24 -9.26 13.10
C ALA A 142 15.38 -8.22 13.83
N GLY A 143 15.74 -6.92 13.78
CA GLY A 143 14.98 -5.87 14.45
C GLY A 143 13.66 -5.48 13.77
N PHE A 144 13.55 -5.66 12.45
CA PHE A 144 12.42 -5.20 11.66
C PHE A 144 11.10 -5.91 11.99
N PRO A 145 11.03 -7.26 12.05
CA PRO A 145 9.79 -7.97 12.35
C PRO A 145 9.15 -7.51 13.66
N ILE A 146 9.99 -7.30 14.68
CA ILE A 146 9.57 -6.96 16.04
C ILE A 146 9.03 -5.54 16.09
N LEU A 147 9.82 -4.56 15.66
CA LEU A 147 9.45 -3.14 15.79
C LEU A 147 8.21 -2.80 14.93
N LEU A 148 8.16 -3.31 13.69
CA LEU A 148 7.02 -3.11 12.80
C LEU A 148 5.79 -3.94 13.23
N GLY A 149 6.01 -5.12 13.81
CA GLY A 149 4.94 -5.95 14.38
C GLY A 149 4.27 -5.28 15.58
N LEU A 150 5.08 -4.73 16.50
CA LEU A 150 4.61 -3.95 17.65
C LEU A 150 3.87 -2.68 17.22
N TYR A 151 4.41 -1.96 16.23
CA TYR A 151 3.76 -0.78 15.68
C TYR A 151 2.40 -1.13 15.05
N TYR A 152 2.31 -2.24 14.31
CA TYR A 152 1.03 -2.75 13.81
C TYR A 152 0.07 -3.14 14.95
N ALA A 153 0.54 -3.85 15.97
CA ALA A 153 -0.31 -4.26 17.09
C ALA A 153 -0.97 -3.04 17.77
N ARG A 154 -0.24 -1.92 17.84
CA ARG A 154 -0.68 -0.69 18.50
C ARG A 154 -1.53 0.25 17.63
N TYR A 155 -1.18 0.41 16.35
CA TYR A 155 -1.78 1.41 15.46
C TYR A 155 -2.56 0.81 14.28
N ARG A 156 -2.47 -0.51 14.06
CA ARG A 156 -3.18 -1.27 13.03
C ARG A 156 -2.96 -0.75 11.60
N VAL A 157 -1.79 -0.15 11.34
CA VAL A 157 -1.41 0.39 10.03
C VAL A 157 -1.07 -0.75 9.06
N PRO A 158 -1.78 -0.91 7.92
CA PRO A 158 -1.57 -2.00 6.96
C PRO A 158 -0.12 -2.16 6.47
N LEU A 159 0.53 -1.04 6.12
CA LEU A 159 1.91 -1.02 5.65
C LEU A 159 2.88 -1.63 6.69
N SER A 160 2.65 -1.35 7.97
CA SER A 160 3.52 -1.85 9.04
C SER A 160 3.45 -3.37 9.17
N LEU A 161 2.26 -3.96 9.03
CA LEU A 161 2.13 -5.41 9.02
C LEU A 161 2.79 -6.02 7.78
N ALA A 162 2.59 -5.42 6.61
CA ALA A 162 3.20 -5.90 5.38
C ALA A 162 4.74 -5.89 5.47
N LEU A 163 5.34 -4.80 5.98
CA LEU A 163 6.79 -4.72 6.23
C LEU A 163 7.25 -5.72 7.30
N SER A 164 6.46 -5.95 8.35
CA SER A 164 6.75 -6.97 9.37
C SER A 164 6.75 -8.39 8.76
N ILE A 165 5.78 -8.73 7.91
CA ILE A 165 5.73 -10.01 7.19
C ILE A 165 6.92 -10.16 6.24
N MET A 166 7.20 -9.13 5.42
CA MET A 166 8.32 -9.16 4.48
C MET A 166 9.67 -9.33 5.20
N SER A 167 9.89 -8.59 6.27
CA SER A 167 11.11 -8.72 7.08
C SER A 167 11.17 -10.05 7.83
N THR A 168 10.04 -10.62 8.25
CA THR A 168 10.00 -11.96 8.86
C THR A 168 10.43 -13.03 7.86
N LEU A 169 9.93 -12.97 6.62
CA LEU A 169 10.34 -13.90 5.57
C LEU A 169 11.82 -13.72 5.20
N ALA A 170 12.32 -12.47 5.17
CA ALA A 170 13.75 -12.21 4.99
C ALA A 170 14.59 -12.76 6.16
N LEU A 171 14.11 -12.65 7.40
CA LEU A 171 14.78 -13.22 8.56
C LEU A 171 14.81 -14.75 8.50
N VAL A 172 13.69 -15.39 8.13
CA VAL A 172 13.62 -16.84 7.93
C VAL A 172 14.58 -17.29 6.83
N LEU A 173 14.64 -16.57 5.71
CA LEU A 173 15.60 -16.83 4.63
C LEU A 173 17.04 -16.77 5.15
N THR A 174 17.43 -15.68 5.81
CA THR A 174 18.81 -15.50 6.30
C THR A 174 19.19 -16.53 7.36
N LEU A 175 18.26 -16.91 8.25
CA LEU A 175 18.45 -17.99 9.22
C LEU A 175 18.62 -19.35 8.53
N LEU A 176 17.84 -19.63 7.48
CA LEU A 176 17.96 -20.86 6.69
C LEU A 176 19.34 -20.93 6.00
N LEU A 177 19.76 -19.84 5.36
CA LEU A 177 21.08 -19.77 4.73
C LEU A 177 22.19 -20.00 5.77
N ARG A 178 22.09 -19.36 6.93
CA ARG A 178 23.05 -19.56 8.03
C ARG A 178 23.07 -21.00 8.55
N LEU A 179 21.91 -21.62 8.69
CA LEU A 179 21.81 -23.02 9.12
C LEU A 179 22.50 -23.96 8.13
N VAL A 180 22.28 -23.75 6.82
CA VAL A 180 22.93 -24.56 5.78
C VAL A 180 24.45 -24.37 5.77
N GLN A 181 24.94 -23.12 5.90
CA GLN A 181 26.39 -22.86 6.02
C GLN A 181 26.99 -23.55 7.24
N TRP A 182 26.30 -23.50 8.39
CA TRP A 182 26.74 -24.14 9.63
C TRP A 182 26.78 -25.67 9.51
N LEU A 183 25.74 -26.29 8.93
CA LEU A 183 25.69 -27.74 8.70
C LEU A 183 26.73 -28.22 7.68
N SER A 184 26.99 -27.42 6.65
CA SER A 184 27.96 -27.71 5.59
C SER A 184 29.41 -27.53 6.06
N GLY A 185 29.64 -26.72 7.09
CA GLY A 185 30.98 -26.32 7.53
C GLY A 185 31.71 -25.38 6.55
N ASN A 186 31.04 -24.97 5.46
CA ASN A 186 31.55 -24.03 4.47
C ASN A 186 30.79 -22.69 4.54
N PRO A 187 31.42 -21.59 5.00
CA PRO A 187 30.79 -20.27 5.03
C PRO A 187 30.47 -19.74 3.61
N ALA A 188 31.24 -20.16 2.59
CA ALA A 188 31.06 -19.76 1.19
C ALA A 188 30.10 -20.67 0.40
N PHE A 189 29.40 -21.62 1.05
CA PHE A 189 28.56 -22.62 0.38
C PHE A 189 27.62 -22.03 -0.69
N PHE A 190 26.96 -20.91 -0.42
CA PHE A 190 26.02 -20.31 -1.37
C PHE A 190 26.69 -19.46 -2.46
N VAL A 191 27.94 -19.04 -2.25
CA VAL A 191 28.77 -18.43 -3.29
C VAL A 191 29.18 -19.51 -4.29
N ASP A 192 29.57 -20.69 -3.80
CA ASP A 192 29.94 -21.85 -4.60
C ASP A 192 28.72 -22.49 -5.29
N HIS A 193 27.54 -22.39 -4.69
CA HIS A 193 26.28 -22.98 -5.16
C HIS A 193 25.22 -21.93 -5.45
N LEU A 194 25.53 -21.00 -6.36
CA LEU A 194 24.63 -19.91 -6.74
C LEU A 194 23.24 -20.38 -7.20
N ALA A 195 23.16 -21.57 -7.81
CA ALA A 195 21.89 -22.19 -8.21
C ALA A 195 20.98 -22.50 -7.02
N VAL A 196 21.54 -23.01 -5.93
CA VAL A 196 20.81 -23.30 -4.70
C VAL A 196 20.34 -22.00 -4.06
N LEU A 197 21.19 -20.98 -4.02
CA LEU A 197 20.82 -19.67 -3.49
C LEU A 197 19.67 -19.02 -4.28
N ALA A 198 19.72 -19.08 -5.61
CA ALA A 198 18.65 -18.57 -6.47
C ALA A 198 17.35 -19.35 -6.28
N ALA A 199 17.41 -20.68 -6.20
CA ALA A 199 16.24 -21.53 -5.96
C ALA A 199 15.59 -21.25 -4.59
N VAL A 200 16.38 -21.17 -3.53
CA VAL A 200 15.88 -20.86 -2.17
C VAL A 200 15.27 -19.45 -2.14
N SER A 201 15.91 -18.47 -2.78
CA SER A 201 15.39 -17.10 -2.88
C SER A 201 14.05 -17.06 -3.64
N LEU A 202 13.92 -17.85 -4.70
CA LEU A 202 12.66 -17.98 -5.45
C LEU A 202 11.55 -18.61 -4.61
N VAL A 203 11.85 -19.66 -3.84
CA VAL A 203 10.89 -20.28 -2.91
C VAL A 203 10.41 -19.27 -1.87
N CYS A 204 11.30 -18.44 -1.32
CA CYS A 204 10.91 -17.37 -0.40
C CYS A 204 10.06 -16.29 -1.08
N ALA A 205 10.38 -15.89 -2.31
CA ALA A 205 9.59 -14.94 -3.09
C ALA A 205 8.18 -15.49 -3.41
N LEU A 206 8.08 -16.78 -3.74
CA LEU A 206 6.80 -17.47 -3.92
C LEU A 206 6.01 -17.55 -2.60
N GLY A 207 6.69 -17.77 -1.47
CA GLY A 207 6.07 -17.71 -0.14
C GLY A 207 5.51 -16.32 0.19
N LEU A 208 6.24 -15.26 -0.12
CA LEU A 208 5.77 -13.88 0.02
C LEU A 208 4.56 -13.61 -0.87
N PHE A 209 4.61 -14.06 -2.13
CA PHE A 209 3.49 -13.93 -3.07
C PHE A 209 2.26 -14.72 -2.64
N ALA A 210 2.43 -15.95 -2.15
CA ALA A 210 1.35 -16.75 -1.60
C ALA A 210 0.72 -16.09 -0.38
N THR A 211 1.53 -15.47 0.48
CA THR A 211 1.04 -14.69 1.62
C THR A 211 0.25 -13.47 1.15
N ALA A 212 0.73 -12.75 0.13
CA ALA A 212 -0.01 -11.64 -0.48
C ALA A 212 -1.39 -12.09 -1.01
N LEU A 213 -1.42 -13.23 -1.71
CA LEU A 213 -2.65 -13.81 -2.25
C LEU A 213 -3.60 -14.28 -1.15
N TYR A 214 -3.09 -14.81 -0.03
CA TYR A 214 -3.90 -15.17 1.14
C TYR A 214 -4.65 -13.96 1.70
N PHE A 215 -3.97 -12.82 1.86
CA PHE A 215 -4.62 -11.58 2.32
C PHE A 215 -5.61 -11.03 1.27
N ASP A 216 -5.27 -11.14 -0.01
CA ASP A 216 -6.11 -10.67 -1.11
C ASP A 216 -7.44 -11.45 -1.21
N LEU A 217 -7.35 -12.78 -1.22
CA LEU A 217 -8.50 -13.68 -1.28
C LEU A 217 -9.32 -13.68 0.02
N GLY A 218 -8.69 -13.32 1.15
CA GLY A 218 -9.31 -13.21 2.46
C GLY A 218 -10.28 -12.03 2.60
N ASP A 219 -10.34 -11.12 1.61
CA ASP A 219 -11.25 -9.96 1.61
C ASP A 219 -11.74 -9.61 0.19
N ARG A 220 -12.45 -10.56 -0.42
CA ARG A 220 -13.00 -10.42 -1.78
C ARG A 220 -13.95 -9.24 -1.95
N LEU A 221 -14.72 -8.92 -0.90
CA LEU A 221 -15.70 -7.83 -0.91
C LEU A 221 -15.08 -6.47 -0.55
N ARG A 222 -13.76 -6.41 -0.30
CA ARG A 222 -13.00 -5.20 0.07
C ARG A 222 -13.61 -4.45 1.26
N ARG A 223 -14.02 -5.20 2.28
CA ARG A 223 -14.68 -4.64 3.49
C ARG A 223 -13.74 -4.47 4.67
N THR A 224 -12.52 -4.99 4.59
CA THR A 224 -11.55 -5.00 5.68
C THR A 224 -10.22 -4.37 5.27
N THR A 225 -9.33 -4.17 6.24
CA THR A 225 -7.96 -3.70 5.99
C THR A 225 -7.06 -4.75 5.35
N ARG A 226 -7.54 -5.99 5.15
CA ARG A 226 -6.77 -7.07 4.51
C ARG A 226 -6.44 -6.76 3.05
N SER A 227 -7.34 -6.09 2.33
CA SER A 227 -7.06 -5.63 0.96
C SER A 227 -5.89 -4.63 0.91
N ASP A 228 -5.75 -3.77 1.93
CA ASP A 228 -4.66 -2.80 2.01
C ASP A 228 -3.34 -3.51 2.37
N ILE A 229 -3.37 -4.50 3.27
CA ILE A 229 -2.20 -5.34 3.59
C ILE A 229 -1.74 -6.09 2.33
N ALA A 230 -2.69 -6.70 1.60
CA ALA A 230 -2.41 -7.39 0.35
C ALA A 230 -1.77 -6.48 -0.70
N PHE A 231 -2.24 -5.24 -0.82
CA PHE A 231 -1.63 -4.24 -1.71
C PHE A 231 -0.14 -4.06 -1.42
N TRP A 232 0.24 -3.84 -0.16
CA TRP A 232 1.64 -3.64 0.23
C TRP A 232 2.47 -4.91 0.09
N LEU A 233 1.91 -6.09 0.37
CA LEU A 233 2.59 -7.36 0.16
C LEU A 233 2.84 -7.64 -1.32
N HIS A 234 1.89 -7.35 -2.21
CA HIS A 234 2.08 -7.47 -3.66
C HIS A 234 3.13 -6.49 -4.20
N LEU A 235 3.20 -5.27 -3.63
CA LEU A 235 4.21 -4.28 -3.97
C LEU A 235 5.64 -4.83 -3.73
N GLY A 236 5.86 -5.58 -2.64
CA GLY A 236 7.14 -6.24 -2.38
C GLY A 236 7.34 -7.59 -3.07
N ALA A 237 6.27 -8.37 -3.27
CA ALA A 237 6.34 -9.69 -3.89
C ALA A 237 6.77 -9.63 -5.37
N ALA A 238 6.29 -8.65 -6.13
CA ALA A 238 6.62 -8.49 -7.55
C ALA A 238 8.13 -8.35 -7.81
N PRO A 239 8.87 -7.40 -7.18
CA PRO A 239 10.32 -7.31 -7.35
C PRO A 239 11.02 -8.57 -6.84
N ALA A 240 10.61 -9.12 -5.69
CA ALA A 240 11.22 -10.34 -5.16
C ALA A 240 11.12 -11.51 -6.15
N LEU A 241 9.97 -11.71 -6.77
CA LEU A 241 9.76 -12.74 -7.81
C LEU A 241 10.57 -12.45 -9.07
N LEU A 242 10.61 -11.20 -9.51
CA LEU A 242 11.41 -10.78 -10.67
C LEU A 242 12.89 -11.13 -10.46
N TYR A 243 13.50 -10.62 -9.39
CA TYR A 243 14.92 -10.77 -9.14
C TYR A 243 15.32 -12.23 -8.90
N SER A 244 14.51 -12.99 -8.15
CA SER A 244 14.78 -14.41 -7.92
C SER A 244 14.61 -15.28 -9.18
N THR A 245 13.61 -14.99 -10.02
CA THR A 245 13.40 -15.71 -11.29
C THR A 245 14.52 -15.41 -12.28
N VAL A 246 14.86 -14.13 -12.47
CA VAL A 246 15.97 -13.73 -13.34
C VAL A 246 17.27 -14.33 -12.83
N SER A 247 17.52 -14.29 -11.52
CA SER A 247 18.71 -14.89 -10.93
C SER A 247 18.81 -16.39 -11.19
N LEU A 248 17.69 -17.13 -11.17
CA LEU A 248 17.67 -18.57 -11.43
C LEU A 248 17.87 -18.88 -12.93
N LEU A 249 17.30 -18.06 -13.82
CA LEU A 249 17.39 -18.27 -15.26
C LEU A 249 18.71 -17.79 -15.87
N SER A 250 19.44 -16.90 -15.20
CA SER A 250 20.73 -16.34 -15.66
C SER A 250 21.97 -17.00 -15.06
N LEU A 251 21.83 -18.16 -14.40
CA LEU A 251 22.92 -18.87 -13.68
C LEU A 251 24.12 -19.30 -14.56
N GLY A 252 23.99 -19.27 -15.89
CA GLY A 252 25.05 -19.64 -16.83
C GLY A 252 26.05 -18.53 -17.20
N GLU A 253 25.79 -17.27 -16.84
CA GLU A 253 26.58 -16.11 -17.29
C GLU A 253 27.46 -15.48 -16.19
N GLY A 254 27.71 -16.17 -15.08
CA GLY A 254 28.70 -15.76 -14.09
C GLY A 254 28.45 -14.40 -13.41
N GLY A 255 27.23 -14.13 -12.92
CA GLY A 255 26.95 -12.85 -12.25
C GLY A 255 26.11 -12.96 -10.99
N HIS A 256 26.54 -12.23 -9.96
CA HIS A 256 25.93 -12.10 -8.64
C HIS A 256 24.45 -11.68 -8.70
N ILE A 257 23.69 -12.10 -7.68
CA ILE A 257 22.22 -11.90 -7.52
C ILE A 257 21.81 -10.42 -7.47
N PHE A 258 22.75 -9.52 -7.19
CA PHE A 258 22.55 -8.08 -7.07
C PHE A 258 23.33 -7.26 -8.09
N ASP A 259 24.11 -7.90 -8.97
CA ASP A 259 24.95 -7.16 -9.91
C ASP A 259 24.18 -6.87 -11.20
N LEU A 260 23.69 -5.64 -11.23
CA LEU A 260 23.00 -4.98 -12.31
C LEU A 260 23.92 -4.71 -13.54
N ALA A 261 25.21 -5.09 -13.46
CA ALA A 261 26.24 -4.79 -14.46
C ALA A 261 26.20 -5.66 -15.73
N ASN A 262 25.78 -6.93 -15.65
CA ASN A 262 25.82 -7.87 -16.79
C ASN A 262 24.43 -8.12 -17.41
N VAL A 263 23.66 -7.07 -17.69
CA VAL A 263 22.26 -7.20 -18.15
C VAL A 263 22.13 -7.19 -19.68
N SER A 264 23.19 -6.89 -20.44
CA SER A 264 23.13 -6.84 -21.91
C SER A 264 22.68 -8.18 -22.54
N ALA A 265 23.16 -9.33 -22.03
CA ALA A 265 22.74 -10.66 -22.47
C ALA A 265 21.43 -11.18 -21.80
N ARG A 266 21.00 -10.56 -20.69
CA ARG A 266 19.85 -10.98 -19.87
C ARG A 266 18.51 -10.36 -20.29
N THR A 267 18.54 -9.42 -21.21
CA THR A 267 17.37 -8.65 -21.70
C THR A 267 16.15 -9.52 -22.04
N PRO A 268 16.23 -10.62 -22.82
CA PRO A 268 15.04 -11.39 -23.17
C PRO A 268 14.41 -12.12 -21.96
N VAL A 269 15.23 -12.61 -21.03
CA VAL A 269 14.76 -13.31 -19.82
C VAL A 269 14.03 -12.34 -18.88
N VAL A 270 14.58 -11.14 -18.69
CA VAL A 270 13.94 -10.08 -17.89
C VAL A 270 12.61 -9.68 -18.50
N VAL A 271 12.57 -9.43 -19.82
CA VAL A 271 11.32 -9.06 -20.52
C VAL A 271 10.27 -10.17 -20.43
N ALA A 272 10.66 -11.42 -20.66
CA ALA A 272 9.74 -12.56 -20.54
C ALA A 272 9.21 -12.74 -19.11
N THR A 273 10.07 -12.60 -18.10
CA THR A 273 9.67 -12.67 -16.69
C THR A 273 8.70 -11.54 -16.33
N VAL A 274 8.98 -10.31 -16.75
CA VAL A 274 8.07 -9.17 -16.51
C VAL A 274 6.74 -9.38 -17.21
N ALA A 275 6.74 -9.83 -18.48
CA ALA A 275 5.51 -10.11 -19.21
C ALA A 275 4.66 -11.18 -18.48
N ALA A 276 5.29 -12.24 -17.97
CA ALA A 276 4.60 -13.26 -17.17
C ALA A 276 4.03 -12.67 -15.87
N LEU A 277 4.81 -11.87 -15.13
CA LEU A 277 4.34 -11.20 -13.91
C LEU A 277 3.20 -10.20 -14.19
N MET A 278 3.25 -9.48 -15.32
CA MET A 278 2.17 -8.60 -15.75
C MET A 278 0.88 -9.37 -16.01
N LEU A 279 0.96 -10.50 -16.73
CA LEU A 279 -0.19 -11.36 -16.98
C LEU A 279 -0.79 -11.86 -15.67
N ILE A 280 0.05 -12.32 -14.73
CA ILE A 280 -0.36 -12.74 -13.40
C ILE A 280 -1.07 -11.59 -12.66
N GLY A 281 -0.48 -10.39 -12.65
CA GLY A 281 -1.07 -9.22 -12.00
C GLY A 281 -2.41 -8.79 -12.59
N LEU A 282 -2.59 -8.98 -13.90
CA LEU A 282 -3.85 -8.71 -14.59
C LEU A 282 -4.94 -9.73 -14.24
N VAL A 283 -4.57 -11.02 -14.11
CA VAL A 283 -5.47 -12.10 -13.69
C VAL A 283 -5.96 -11.87 -12.26
N ILE A 284 -5.08 -11.43 -11.35
CA ILE A 284 -5.41 -11.20 -9.94
C ILE A 284 -6.14 -9.86 -9.71
N ASP A 285 -6.29 -9.03 -10.75
CA ASP A 285 -6.88 -7.68 -10.66
C ASP A 285 -6.14 -6.75 -9.66
N ARG A 286 -4.81 -6.90 -9.56
CA ARG A 286 -3.99 -6.13 -8.62
C ARG A 286 -3.03 -5.22 -9.35
N ARG A 287 -3.49 -3.98 -9.58
CA ARG A 287 -2.71 -2.87 -10.19
C ARG A 287 -1.36 -2.66 -9.51
N ALA A 288 -1.31 -2.77 -8.18
CA ALA A 288 -0.09 -2.63 -7.38
C ALA A 288 1.04 -3.58 -7.78
N PHE A 289 0.69 -4.84 -8.08
CA PHE A 289 1.65 -5.86 -8.51
C PHE A 289 2.26 -5.49 -9.86
N VAL A 290 1.42 -5.04 -10.80
CA VAL A 290 1.84 -4.61 -12.14
C VAL A 290 2.67 -3.33 -12.09
N THR A 291 2.26 -2.33 -11.30
CA THR A 291 3.01 -1.08 -11.12
C THR A 291 4.40 -1.34 -10.52
N SER A 292 4.50 -2.26 -9.54
CA SER A 292 5.79 -2.63 -8.94
C SER A 292 6.72 -3.36 -9.90
N GLY A 293 6.17 -4.32 -10.67
CA GLY A 293 6.92 -5.01 -11.72
C GLY A 293 7.42 -4.06 -12.80
N LEU A 294 6.61 -3.06 -13.18
CA LEU A 294 6.99 -2.01 -14.12
C LEU A 294 8.09 -1.11 -13.61
N LEU A 295 8.03 -0.69 -12.35
CA LEU A 295 9.08 0.12 -11.74
C LEU A 295 10.41 -0.65 -11.68
N SER A 296 10.35 -1.94 -11.35
CA SER A 296 11.51 -2.83 -11.34
C SER A 296 12.08 -3.06 -12.74
N LEU A 297 11.22 -3.18 -13.76
CA LEU A 297 11.63 -3.19 -15.17
C LEU A 297 12.33 -1.89 -15.56
N GLY A 298 11.78 -0.73 -15.17
CA GLY A 298 12.41 0.56 -15.42
C GLY A 298 13.81 0.66 -14.81
N ALA A 299 13.99 0.17 -13.58
CA ALA A 299 15.30 0.09 -12.93
C ALA A 299 16.27 -0.86 -13.68
N ALA A 300 15.78 -2.02 -14.14
CA ALA A 300 16.57 -2.96 -14.92
C ALA A 300 17.01 -2.38 -16.26
N ILE A 301 16.08 -1.76 -17.01
CA ILE A 301 16.36 -1.09 -18.29
C ILE A 301 17.36 0.05 -18.10
N PHE A 302 17.15 0.88 -17.07
CA PHE A 302 18.08 1.96 -16.73
C PHE A 302 19.50 1.43 -16.49
N SER A 303 19.63 0.28 -15.83
CA SER A 303 20.93 -0.35 -15.62
C SER A 303 21.59 -0.82 -16.92
N VAL A 304 20.83 -1.46 -17.82
CA VAL A 304 21.33 -1.95 -19.11
C VAL A 304 21.95 -0.80 -19.90
N PHE A 305 21.23 0.31 -19.99
CA PHE A 305 21.67 1.43 -20.81
C PHE A 305 22.83 2.22 -20.20
N ARG A 306 22.99 2.21 -18.87
CA ARG A 306 24.14 2.83 -18.20
C ARG A 306 25.49 2.20 -18.62
N HIS A 307 25.48 0.95 -19.10
CA HIS A 307 26.69 0.19 -19.48
C HIS A 307 26.93 0.12 -20.99
N GLY A 308 26.07 0.72 -21.83
CA GLY A 308 26.24 0.78 -23.29
C GLY A 308 26.95 2.07 -23.75
N SER A 309 27.59 2.04 -24.92
CA SER A 309 28.47 3.12 -25.43
C SER A 309 27.81 4.38 -26.03
N ALA A 310 26.48 4.53 -26.03
CA ALA A 310 25.79 5.75 -26.43
C ALA A 310 25.82 6.85 -25.34
N THR A 311 25.38 8.05 -25.73
CA THR A 311 25.31 9.23 -24.86
C THR A 311 24.30 9.04 -23.72
N VAL A 312 24.75 9.28 -22.48
CA VAL A 312 24.00 9.11 -21.22
C VAL A 312 22.61 9.74 -21.26
N ASP A 313 22.46 10.90 -21.90
CA ASP A 313 21.20 11.63 -21.98
C ASP A 313 20.13 10.89 -22.80
N THR A 314 20.48 10.38 -23.98
CA THR A 314 19.54 9.67 -24.86
C THR A 314 18.95 8.45 -24.15
N TYR A 315 19.76 7.74 -23.36
CA TYR A 315 19.34 6.54 -22.65
C TYR A 315 18.32 6.78 -21.55
N ILE A 316 18.55 7.81 -20.74
CA ILE A 316 17.66 8.16 -19.64
C ILE A 316 16.30 8.54 -20.22
N TYR A 317 16.29 9.39 -21.25
CA TYR A 317 15.04 9.85 -21.87
C TYR A 317 14.31 8.73 -22.63
N THR A 318 15.00 7.87 -23.39
CA THR A 318 14.35 6.74 -24.07
C THR A 318 13.77 5.74 -23.07
N THR A 319 14.48 5.41 -22.00
CA THR A 319 13.98 4.52 -20.94
C THR A 319 12.74 5.11 -20.28
N LEU A 320 12.78 6.40 -19.89
CA LEU A 320 11.65 7.08 -19.27
C LEU A 320 10.43 7.13 -20.20
N ILE A 321 10.63 7.36 -21.50
CA ILE A 321 9.53 7.35 -22.48
C ILE A 321 8.93 5.94 -22.63
N VAL A 322 9.75 4.89 -22.80
CA VAL A 322 9.25 3.52 -22.97
C VAL A 322 8.52 3.05 -21.71
N VAL A 323 9.13 3.21 -20.54
CA VAL A 323 8.53 2.83 -19.26
C VAL A 323 7.26 3.65 -19.01
N GLY A 324 7.32 4.97 -19.23
CA GLY A 324 6.18 5.87 -19.08
C GLY A 324 5.01 5.51 -20.00
N ALA A 325 5.28 5.19 -21.27
CA ALA A 325 4.25 4.76 -22.22
C ALA A 325 3.58 3.46 -21.76
N ILE A 326 4.35 2.45 -21.34
CA ILE A 326 3.78 1.19 -20.85
C ILE A 326 2.94 1.43 -19.59
N VAL A 327 3.44 2.23 -18.63
CA VAL A 327 2.71 2.58 -17.40
C VAL A 327 1.39 3.29 -17.73
N LEU A 328 1.39 4.24 -18.67
CA LEU A 328 0.19 4.97 -19.09
C LEU A 328 -0.82 4.06 -19.78
N ILE A 329 -0.39 3.20 -20.71
CA ILE A 329 -1.25 2.25 -21.42
C ILE A 329 -1.90 1.28 -20.43
N VAL A 330 -1.11 0.72 -19.52
CA VAL A 330 -1.62 -0.24 -18.52
C VAL A 330 -2.50 0.46 -17.48
N GLY A 331 -2.14 1.66 -17.05
CA GLY A 331 -2.89 2.43 -16.05
C GLY A 331 -4.27 2.88 -16.55
N THR A 332 -4.33 3.39 -17.78
CA THR A 332 -5.58 3.87 -18.41
C THR A 332 -6.40 2.71 -19.01
N GLY A 333 -5.74 1.72 -19.60
CA GLY A 333 -6.34 0.58 -20.30
C GLY A 333 -6.64 -0.65 -19.44
N TRP A 334 -6.61 -0.55 -18.10
CA TRP A 334 -6.74 -1.70 -17.21
C TRP A 334 -7.99 -2.56 -17.45
N MET A 335 -9.16 -1.92 -17.50
CA MET A 335 -10.45 -2.61 -17.66
C MET A 335 -10.58 -3.37 -19.00
N PRO A 336 -10.23 -2.79 -20.17
CA PRO A 336 -10.23 -3.54 -21.43
C PRO A 336 -9.18 -4.65 -21.48
N LEU A 337 -7.95 -4.42 -20.99
CA LEU A 337 -6.89 -5.43 -20.97
C LEU A 337 -7.28 -6.65 -20.12
N ARG A 338 -7.82 -6.41 -18.91
CA ARG A 338 -8.28 -7.47 -18.01
C ARG A 338 -9.39 -8.31 -18.66
N ARG A 339 -10.36 -7.67 -19.31
CA ARG A 339 -11.45 -8.39 -20.00
C ARG A 339 -10.93 -9.27 -21.14
N LEU A 340 -9.92 -8.84 -21.88
CA LEU A 340 -9.31 -9.64 -22.94
C LEU A 340 -8.65 -10.90 -22.38
N VAL A 341 -7.86 -10.77 -21.31
CA VAL A 341 -7.18 -11.90 -20.67
C VAL A 341 -8.16 -12.85 -20.00
N LEU A 342 -9.17 -12.33 -19.28
CA LEU A 342 -10.17 -13.18 -18.62
C LEU A 342 -11.04 -13.96 -19.61
N ARG A 343 -11.28 -13.46 -20.82
CA ARG A 343 -11.98 -14.22 -21.88
C ARG A 343 -11.21 -15.45 -22.35
N ALA A 344 -9.89 -15.48 -22.16
CA ALA A 344 -9.05 -16.63 -22.48
C ALA A 344 -8.96 -17.66 -21.33
N LEU A 345 -9.48 -17.35 -20.13
CA LEU A 345 -9.42 -18.26 -18.97
C LEU A 345 -10.66 -19.17 -18.86
N PRO A 346 -10.49 -20.43 -18.40
CA PRO A 346 -11.61 -21.32 -18.09
C PRO A 346 -12.54 -20.76 -17.00
N ALA A 347 -13.85 -21.01 -17.13
CA ALA A 347 -14.89 -20.50 -16.22
C ALA A 347 -14.68 -20.89 -14.75
N ALA A 348 -14.06 -22.05 -14.48
CA ALA A 348 -13.78 -22.55 -13.13
C ALA A 348 -12.80 -21.68 -12.32
N ILE A 349 -11.87 -20.99 -13.01
CA ILE A 349 -10.93 -20.05 -12.37
C ILE A 349 -11.57 -18.66 -12.26
N SER A 350 -12.35 -18.25 -13.28
CA SER A 350 -13.04 -16.95 -13.32
C SER A 350 -13.99 -16.75 -12.13
N GLN A 351 -14.70 -17.80 -11.70
CA GLN A 351 -15.63 -17.72 -10.55
C GLN A 351 -14.92 -17.59 -9.17
N ARG A 352 -13.62 -17.87 -9.09
CA ARG A 352 -12.85 -17.74 -7.83
C ARG A 352 -12.19 -16.37 -7.67
N LEU A 353 -12.18 -15.57 -8.73
CA LEU A 353 -11.58 -14.23 -8.77
C LEU A 353 -12.61 -13.16 -8.36
N PRO A 354 -12.16 -11.99 -7.88
CA PRO A 354 -13.06 -10.89 -7.52
C PRO A 354 -13.95 -10.47 -8.71
N PRO A 355 -15.26 -10.22 -8.48
CA PRO A 355 -16.13 -9.71 -9.54
C PRO A 355 -15.54 -8.39 -10.06
N GLY A 356 -15.33 -8.33 -11.38
CA GLY A 356 -14.77 -7.17 -12.08
C GLY A 356 -15.84 -6.20 -12.54
#